data_AF-A0A7D7Z5M6-F1
#
_entry.id   AF-A0A7D7Z5M6-F1
#
_cell.length_a   1.000
_cell.length_b   1.000
_cell.length_c   1.000
_cell.angle_alpha   90.00
_cell.angle_beta   90.00
_cell.angle_gamma   90.00
#
_symmetry.space_group_name_H-M   'P 1'
#
loop_
_entity.id
_entity.type
_entity.pdbx_description
1 polymer ?
#
loop_
_entity_poly.entity_id
_entity_poly.type
_entity_poly.pdbx_seq_one_letter_code
_entity_poly.pdbx_strand_id
1 'polypeptide(L)'
;MEPVHIRNIGGDKHEQIIHAVESIGRSKPRLEVFLAICKGKKEKKSVSWVRENTSLKNNKRVTEEAKKLAKDEVIIQLKHKVDGETGYSKVDFLCNQKIKFKN
;
A
#
# COMPACT_ATOMS: atom_id res chain seq x y z
N MET A 1 -27.08 0.26 27.56
CA MET A 1 -25.75 0.90 27.66
C MET A 1 -24.82 0.03 26.83
N GLU A 2 -24.53 0.43 25.59
CA GLU A 2 -23.65 -0.37 24.73
C GLU A 2 -22.20 -0.25 25.22
N PRO A 3 -21.41 -1.34 25.21
CA PRO A 3 -20.04 -1.31 25.68
C PRO A 3 -19.18 -0.51 24.69
N VAL A 4 -18.58 0.58 25.19
CA VAL A 4 -17.57 1.33 24.44
C VAL A 4 -16.34 0.42 24.31
N HIS A 5 -16.12 -0.11 23.10
CA HIS A 5 -14.99 -0.96 22.79
C HIS A 5 -13.73 -0.09 22.69
N ILE A 6 -13.07 0.17 23.82
CA ILE A 6 -11.79 0.87 23.88
C ILE A 6 -10.74 -0.06 23.28
N ARG A 7 -10.54 0.02 21.95
CA ARG A 7 -9.43 -0.68 21.29
C ARG A 7 -8.12 -0.06 21.75
N ASN A 8 -7.23 -0.89 22.27
CA ASN A 8 -5.88 -0.52 22.64
C ASN A 8 -5.13 0.03 21.41
N ILE A 9 -5.08 1.36 21.25
CA ILE A 9 -4.62 2.05 20.03
C ILE A 9 -3.12 1.82 19.75
N GLY A 10 -2.35 1.34 20.73
CA GLY A 10 -0.90 1.11 20.62
C GLY A 10 -0.51 -0.27 20.07
N GLY A 11 -1.19 -1.34 20.47
CA GLY A 11 -0.87 -2.71 20.01
C GLY A 11 -1.21 -2.96 18.55
N ASP A 12 -2.38 -2.45 18.14
CA ASP A 12 -2.93 -2.55 16.79
C ASP A 12 -2.00 -1.92 15.73
N LYS A 13 -1.36 -0.78 16.06
CA LYS A 13 -0.44 -0.08 15.14
C LYS A 13 0.88 -0.82 14.93
N HIS A 14 1.44 -1.39 15.99
CA HIS A 14 2.70 -2.14 15.89
C HIS A 14 2.50 -3.43 15.10
N GLU A 15 1.40 -4.14 15.36
CA GLU A 15 1.02 -5.33 14.59
C GLU A 15 0.74 -4.99 13.12
N GLN A 16 0.06 -3.89 12.82
CA GLN A 16 -0.13 -3.41 11.45
C GLN A 16 1.19 -3.09 10.74
N ILE A 17 2.16 -2.48 11.44
CA ILE A 17 3.49 -2.22 10.86
C ILE A 17 4.21 -3.54 10.57
N ILE A 18 4.23 -4.49 11.52
CA ILE A 18 4.85 -5.81 11.30
C ILE A 18 4.20 -6.51 10.11
N HIS A 19 2.87 -6.57 10.09
CA HIS A 19 2.12 -7.20 9.01
C HIS A 19 2.40 -6.54 7.66
N ALA A 20 2.46 -5.21 7.61
CA ALA A 20 2.81 -4.48 6.40
C ALA A 20 4.24 -4.78 5.94
N VAL A 21 5.22 -4.79 6.85
CA VAL A 21 6.61 -5.13 6.53
C VAL A 21 6.71 -6.55 5.98
N GLU A 22 6.03 -7.51 6.60
CA GLU A 22 5.97 -8.89 6.13
C GLU A 22 5.28 -9.01 4.76
N SER A 23 4.17 -8.30 4.56
CA SER A 23 3.47 -8.30 3.27
C SER A 23 4.36 -7.73 2.17
N ILE A 24 4.98 -6.57 2.40
CA ILE A 24 5.84 -5.88 1.43
C ILE A 24 7.12 -6.67 1.14
N GLY A 25 7.80 -7.18 2.18
CA GLY A 25 9.12 -7.81 2.11
C GLY A 25 9.16 -9.17 1.39
N ARG A 26 8.01 -9.81 1.15
CA ARG A 26 7.91 -11.11 0.46
C ARG A 26 8.30 -11.08 -1.02
N SER A 27 8.39 -9.92 -1.66
CA SER A 27 8.60 -9.81 -3.10
C SER A 27 9.18 -8.46 -3.50
N LYS A 28 10.31 -8.47 -4.23
CA LYS A 28 10.92 -7.24 -4.77
C LYS A 28 9.95 -6.43 -5.65
N PRO A 29 9.20 -7.02 -6.60
CA PRO A 29 8.11 -6.34 -7.30
C PRO A 29 7.09 -5.66 -6.39
N ARG A 30 6.77 -6.27 -5.26
CA ARG A 30 5.76 -5.74 -4.33
C ARG A 30 6.28 -4.54 -3.55
N LEU A 31 7.53 -4.60 -3.11
CA LEU A 31 8.23 -3.45 -2.53
C LEU A 31 8.28 -2.28 -3.51
N GLU A 32 8.62 -2.52 -4.78
CA GLU A 32 8.62 -1.46 -5.81
C GLU A 32 7.24 -0.81 -5.96
N VAL A 33 6.17 -1.60 -6.05
CA VAL A 33 4.79 -1.09 -6.14
C VAL A 33 4.42 -0.27 -4.90
N PHE A 34 4.73 -0.76 -3.70
CA PHE A 34 4.47 -0.04 -2.45
C PHE A 34 5.21 1.30 -2.41
N LEU A 35 6.51 1.30 -2.71
CA LEU A 35 7.33 2.51 -2.72
C LEU A 35 6.82 3.52 -3.75
N ALA A 36 6.44 3.07 -4.96
CA ALA A 36 5.87 3.94 -5.98
C ALA A 36 4.56 4.59 -5.49
N ILE A 37 3.68 3.84 -4.83
CA ILE A 37 2.42 4.37 -4.29
C ILE A 37 2.66 5.35 -3.13
N CYS A 38 3.63 5.09 -2.25
CA CYS A 38 3.99 6.02 -1.18
C CYS A 38 4.74 7.27 -1.67
N LYS A 39 5.36 7.22 -2.85
CA LYS A 39 6.21 8.30 -3.35
C LYS A 39 5.41 9.57 -3.68
N GLY A 40 5.96 10.71 -3.26
CA GLY A 40 5.49 12.04 -3.64
C GLY A 40 4.17 12.48 -2.97
N LYS A 41 3.66 13.64 -3.38
CA LYS A 41 2.47 14.28 -2.80
C LYS A 41 1.14 13.81 -3.41
N LYS A 42 1.17 13.14 -4.58
CA LYS A 42 -0.04 12.69 -5.27
C LYS A 42 -0.72 11.60 -4.44
N GLU A 43 -1.90 11.87 -3.90
CA GLU A 43 -2.62 10.88 -3.08
C GLU A 43 -3.11 9.69 -3.92
N LYS A 44 -3.71 9.97 -5.08
CA LYS A 44 -4.33 8.97 -5.96
C LYS A 44 -3.46 8.69 -7.18
N LYS A 45 -3.15 7.43 -7.45
CA LYS A 45 -2.27 7.00 -8.55
C LYS A 45 -2.94 5.92 -9.39
N SER A 46 -2.94 6.06 -10.70
CA SER A 46 -3.44 5.04 -11.64
C SER A 46 -2.43 3.89 -11.78
N VAL A 47 -2.89 2.73 -12.27
CA VAL A 47 -2.02 1.57 -12.55
C VAL A 47 -0.87 1.97 -13.49
N SER A 48 -1.13 2.72 -14.55
CA SER A 48 -0.10 3.15 -15.50
C SER A 48 0.92 4.09 -14.85
N TRP A 49 0.48 5.03 -14.00
CA TRP A 49 1.41 5.88 -13.25
C TRP A 49 2.31 5.06 -12.32
N VAL A 50 1.76 4.07 -11.63
CA VAL A 50 2.54 3.17 -10.77
C VAL A 50 3.54 2.37 -11.60
N ARG A 51 3.11 1.83 -12.75
CA ARG A 51 4.00 1.11 -13.68
C ARG A 51 5.20 1.96 -14.08
N GLU A 52 4.97 3.20 -14.50
CA GLU A 52 6.02 4.15 -14.93
C GLU A 52 7.03 4.49 -13.82
N ASN A 53 6.65 4.29 -12.56
CA ASN A 53 7.50 4.54 -11.40
C ASN A 53 8.07 3.26 -10.77
N THR A 54 7.98 2.13 -11.48
CA THR A 54 8.54 0.83 -11.07
C THR A 54 9.33 0.22 -12.24
N SER A 55 10.06 -0.86 -11.98
CA SER A 55 10.72 -1.63 -13.04
C SER A 55 9.76 -2.59 -13.76
N LEU A 56 8.49 -2.62 -13.36
CA LEU A 56 7.50 -3.55 -13.90
C LEU A 56 7.04 -3.08 -15.29
N LYS A 57 7.22 -3.95 -16.28
CA LYS A 57 6.88 -3.61 -17.68
C LYS A 57 5.40 -3.78 -18.04
N ASN A 58 4.61 -4.46 -17.20
CA ASN A 58 3.22 -4.81 -17.51
C ASN A 58 2.25 -4.38 -16.39
N ASN A 59 1.18 -3.67 -16.79
CA ASN A 59 0.06 -3.25 -15.93
C ASN A 59 -0.60 -4.41 -15.18
N LYS A 60 -0.64 -5.61 -15.78
CA LYS A 60 -1.17 -6.82 -15.11
C LYS A 60 -0.36 -7.16 -13.87
N ARG A 61 0.98 -7.11 -13.95
CA ARG A 61 1.86 -7.44 -12.82
C ARG A 61 1.76 -6.41 -11.70
N VAL A 62 1.69 -5.13 -12.06
CA VAL A 62 1.42 -4.04 -11.11
C VAL A 62 0.10 -4.28 -10.38
N THR A 63 -0.96 -4.60 -11.12
CA THR A 63 -2.29 -4.85 -10.56
C THR A 63 -2.31 -6.08 -9.65
N GLU A 64 -1.63 -7.17 -10.02
CA GLU A 64 -1.53 -8.37 -9.18
C GLU A 64 -0.84 -8.09 -7.84
N GLU A 65 0.29 -7.39 -7.85
CA GLU A 65 1.00 -7.07 -6.60
C GLU A 65 0.27 -6.00 -5.78
N ALA A 66 -0.31 -5.00 -6.43
CA ALA A 66 -1.12 -3.97 -5.76
C ALA A 66 -2.37 -4.57 -5.10
N LYS A 67 -3.04 -5.53 -5.73
CA LYS A 67 -4.18 -6.24 -5.12
C LYS A 67 -3.80 -7.00 -3.85
N LYS A 68 -2.60 -7.61 -3.83
CA LYS A 68 -2.10 -8.29 -2.62
C LYS A 68 -1.86 -7.29 -1.49
N LEU A 69 -1.19 -6.17 -1.80
CA LEU A 69 -0.99 -5.09 -0.83
C LEU A 69 -2.31 -4.47 -0.33
N ALA A 70 -3.31 -4.32 -1.20
CA ALA A 70 -4.62 -3.80 -0.82
C ALA A 70 -5.41 -4.80 0.04
N LYS A 71 -5.29 -6.10 -0.25
CA LYS A 71 -5.90 -7.17 0.56
C LYS A 71 -5.31 -7.21 1.98
N ASP A 72 -4.01 -6.95 2.09
CA ASP A 72 -3.29 -6.89 3.37
C ASP A 72 -3.38 -5.48 4.02
N GLU A 73 -4.27 -4.61 3.53
CA GLU A 73 -4.54 -3.26 4.03
C GLU A 73 -3.32 -2.32 4.08
N VAL A 74 -2.28 -2.64 3.30
CA VAL A 74 -1.04 -1.86 3.21
C VAL A 74 -1.20 -0.63 2.29
N ILE A 75 -2.09 -0.72 1.30
CA ILE A 75 -2.50 0.37 0.41
C ILE A 75 -4.03 0.36 0.25
N ILE A 76 -4.58 1.45 -0.28
CA ILE A 76 -6.01 1.55 -0.55
C ILE A 76 -6.24 1.39 -2.05
N GLN A 77 -7.01 0.39 -2.47
CA GLN A 77 -7.54 0.35 -3.82
C GLN A 77 -8.78 1.26 -3.90
N LEU A 78 -8.78 2.20 -4.85
CA LEU A 78 -9.86 3.16 -5.01
C LEU A 78 -11.06 2.51 -5.69
N LYS A 79 -12.27 2.87 -5.22
CA LYS A 79 -13.54 2.44 -5.84
C LYS A 79 -13.75 3.11 -7.20
N HIS A 80 -13.33 4.36 -7.34
CA HIS A 80 -13.37 5.10 -8.59
C HIS A 80 -12.09 4.90 -9.38
N LYS A 81 -12.22 4.95 -10.71
CA LYS A 81 -11.09 4.93 -11.61
C LYS A 81 -10.30 6.25 -11.52
N VAL A 82 -9.00 6.16 -11.71
CA VAL A 82 -8.09 7.31 -11.85
C VAL A 82 -7.54 7.23 -13.28
N ASP A 83 -7.72 8.29 -14.05
CA ASP A 83 -7.30 8.34 -15.46
C ASP A 83 -7.89 7.18 -16.31
N GLY A 84 -9.13 6.75 -16.01
CA GLY A 84 -9.80 5.63 -16.69
C GLY A 84 -9.35 4.22 -16.26
N GLU A 85 -8.41 4.13 -15.34
CA GLU A 85 -7.80 2.89 -14.85
C GLU A 85 -8.08 2.64 -13.36
N THR A 86 -7.75 1.45 -12.85
CA THR A 86 -7.76 1.20 -11.41
C THR A 86 -6.82 2.17 -10.70
N GLY A 87 -7.32 2.81 -9.64
CA GLY A 87 -6.55 3.73 -8.83
C GLY A 87 -6.13 3.11 -7.50
N TYR A 88 -5.00 3.57 -6.97
CA TYR A 88 -4.50 3.24 -5.65
C TYR A 88 -4.13 4.51 -4.88
N SER A 89 -4.25 4.45 -3.56
CA SER A 89 -3.83 5.49 -2.64
C SER A 89 -2.95 4.91 -1.54
N LYS A 90 -2.07 5.74 -1.01
CA LYS A 90 -1.29 5.40 0.17
C LYS A 90 -2.18 5.35 1.41
N VAL A 91 -1.77 4.52 2.38
CA VAL A 91 -2.19 4.65 3.78
C VAL A 91 -1.21 5.60 4.45
N ASP A 92 -1.67 6.77 4.88
CA ASP A 92 -0.79 7.81 5.42
C ASP A 92 0.02 7.34 6.62
N PHE A 93 -0.59 6.53 7.49
CA PHE A 93 0.10 5.96 8.64
C PHE A 93 1.30 5.12 8.22
N LEU A 94 1.21 4.30 7.16
CA LEU A 94 2.32 3.44 6.74
C LEU A 94 3.35 4.19 5.89
N CYS A 95 2.91 5.09 5.00
CA CYS A 95 3.81 5.80 4.11
C CYS A 95 4.51 7.02 4.75
N ASN A 96 4.02 7.53 5.88
CA ASN A 96 4.69 8.59 6.64
C ASN A 96 5.66 8.05 7.71
N GLN A 97 5.67 6.74 7.96
CA GLN A 97 6.62 6.11 8.87
C GLN A 97 7.95 5.88 8.16
N LYS A 98 9.07 6.10 8.86
CA LYS A 98 10.40 5.72 8.37
C LYS A 98 10.60 4.21 8.51
N ILE A 99 9.84 3.43 7.75
CA ILE A 99 9.93 1.97 7.74
C ILE A 99 11.26 1.58 7.10
N LYS A 100 12.15 0.96 7.88
CA LYS A 100 13.41 0.38 7.39
C LYS A 100 13.17 -1.07 7.03
N PHE A 101 13.27 -1.41 5.75
CA PHE A 101 13.29 -2.81 5.31
C PHE A 101 14.71 -3.34 5.53
N LYS A 102 14.87 -4.42 6.32
CA LYS A 102 16.14 -5.15 6.38
C LYS A 102 16.30 -5.90 5.05
N ASN A 103 17.44 -5.67 4.41
CA ASN A 103 17.82 -6.27 3.13
C ASN A 103 18.40 -7.67 3.32
#